data_AF-A0A6L4ZI42-F1
#
_entry.id   AF-A0A6L4ZI42-F1
#
_cell.length_a   1.000
_cell.length_b   1.000
_cell.length_c   1.000
_cell.angle_alpha   90.00
_cell.angle_beta   90.00
_cell.angle_gamma   90.00
#
_symmetry.space_group_name_H-M   'P 1'
#
loop_
_entity.id
_entity.type
_entity.pdbx_description
1 polymer ?
#
loop_
_entity_poly.entity_id
_entity_poly.type
_entity_poly.pdbx_seq_one_letter_code
_entity_poly.pdbx_strand_id
1 'polypeptide(L)'
;LNFVPKMDPTKLVEGYKTIMCTIYSSREYYNRVLDCLKRLPQDKVTATLSKSKLISNVTAFARIIVKLGLQDRDRKNFWNYLYCVFLEHRNQFSQAIRLAAMGYHFRSLTDAYFKSKV
;
A
#
# COMPACT_ATOMS: atom_id res chain seq x y z
N LEU A 1 -25.55 6.51 7.61
CA LEU A 1 -25.78 5.33 6.73
C LEU A 1 -26.77 5.76 5.66
N ASN A 2 -26.58 5.36 4.40
CA ASN A 2 -27.44 5.76 3.27
C ASN A 2 -28.43 4.65 2.85
N PHE A 3 -28.63 3.63 3.70
CA PHE A 3 -29.50 2.47 3.46
C PHE A 3 -30.00 1.91 4.79
N VAL A 4 -31.08 1.12 4.76
CA VAL A 4 -31.60 0.40 5.94
C VAL A 4 -30.88 -0.94 6.07
N PRO A 5 -30.03 -1.14 7.10
CA PRO A 5 -29.25 -2.36 7.23
C PRO A 5 -30.11 -3.51 7.77
N LYS A 6 -29.83 -4.74 7.30
CA LYS A 6 -30.38 -5.97 7.91
C LYS A 6 -29.70 -6.34 9.23
N MET A 7 -28.45 -5.90 9.40
CA MET A 7 -27.68 -6.04 10.64
C MET A 7 -27.92 -4.82 11.53
N ASP A 8 -27.74 -4.99 12.83
CA ASP A 8 -27.66 -3.86 13.76
C ASP A 8 -26.72 -2.76 13.21
N PRO A 9 -27.18 -1.51 13.07
CA PRO A 9 -26.41 -0.43 12.46
C PRO A 9 -25.07 -0.16 13.16
N THR A 10 -25.02 -0.28 14.48
CA THR A 10 -23.80 -0.05 15.28
C THR A 10 -22.78 -1.14 14.97
N LYS A 11 -23.20 -2.41 15.05
CA LYS A 11 -22.38 -3.57 14.72
C LYS A 11 -21.84 -3.52 13.28
N LEU A 12 -22.67 -3.06 12.33
CA LEU A 12 -22.26 -2.91 10.94
C LEU A 12 -21.14 -1.88 10.79
N VAL A 13 -21.28 -0.71 11.42
CA VAL A 13 -20.28 0.37 11.35
C VAL A 13 -18.99 -0.04 12.06
N GLU A 14 -19.07 -0.69 13.21
CA GLU A 14 -17.90 -1.21 13.94
C GLU A 14 -17.17 -2.31 13.18
N GLY A 15 -17.91 -3.22 12.56
CA GLY A 15 -17.36 -4.25 11.68
C GLY A 15 -16.62 -3.64 10.50
N TYR A 16 -17.20 -2.63 9.85
CA TYR A 16 -16.54 -1.89 8.78
C TYR A 16 -15.22 -1.24 9.25
N LYS A 17 -15.24 -0.51 10.38
CA LYS A 17 -14.03 0.12 10.94
C LYS A 17 -12.94 -0.91 11.21
N THR A 18 -13.31 -2.03 11.84
CA THR A 18 -12.40 -3.15 12.13
C THR A 18 -11.77 -3.70 10.86
N ILE A 19 -12.58 -3.99 9.83
CA ILE A 19 -12.09 -4.48 8.55
C ILE A 19 -11.10 -3.48 7.94
N MET A 20 -11.44 -2.20 7.87
CA MET A 20 -10.57 -1.17 7.28
C MET A 20 -9.22 -1.09 8.02
N CYS A 21 -9.23 -1.08 9.36
CA CYS A 21 -8.03 -1.12 10.19
C CYS A 21 -7.17 -2.36 9.94
N THR A 22 -7.79 -3.52 9.78
CA THR A 22 -7.08 -4.79 9.55
C THR A 22 -6.49 -4.84 8.15
N ILE A 23 -7.29 -4.61 7.10
CA ILE A 23 -6.87 -4.81 5.70
C ILE A 23 -5.85 -3.77 5.21
N TYR A 24 -5.78 -2.61 5.86
CA TYR A 24 -4.78 -1.55 5.61
C TYR A 24 -3.69 -1.49 6.67
N SER A 25 -3.67 -2.42 7.62
CA SER A 25 -2.47 -2.62 8.43
C SER A 25 -1.30 -2.98 7.51
N SER A 26 -0.11 -2.45 7.81
CA SER A 26 1.04 -2.53 6.91
C SER A 26 1.36 -3.98 6.48
N ARG A 27 1.31 -4.93 7.42
CA ARG A 27 1.56 -6.36 7.15
C ARG A 27 0.51 -6.97 6.22
N GLU A 28 -0.77 -6.85 6.56
CA GLU A 28 -1.86 -7.45 5.77
C GLU A 28 -1.94 -6.83 4.38
N TYR A 29 -1.73 -5.52 4.27
CA TYR A 29 -1.69 -4.84 2.99
C TYR A 29 -0.54 -5.35 2.10
N TYR A 30 0.70 -5.40 2.62
CA TYR A 30 1.84 -5.85 1.81
C TYR A 30 1.73 -7.31 1.39
N ASN A 31 1.22 -8.19 2.24
CA ASN A 31 0.97 -9.59 1.88
C ASN A 31 -0.01 -9.68 0.70
N ARG A 32 -1.14 -8.94 0.78
CA ARG A 32 -2.12 -8.88 -0.31
C ARG A 32 -1.54 -8.30 -1.60
N VAL A 33 -0.63 -7.33 -1.49
CA VAL A 33 0.04 -6.76 -2.65
C VAL A 33 0.96 -7.79 -3.31
N LEU A 34 1.77 -8.52 -2.54
CA LEU A 34 2.63 -9.59 -3.09
C LEU A 34 1.79 -10.65 -3.80
N ASP A 35 0.69 -11.09 -3.18
CA ASP A 35 -0.23 -12.05 -3.80
C ASP A 35 -0.88 -11.51 -5.08
N CYS A 36 -1.19 -10.21 -5.12
CA CYS A 36 -1.70 -9.54 -6.31
C CYS A 36 -0.66 -9.54 -7.43
N LEU A 37 0.59 -9.16 -7.14
CA LEU A 37 1.69 -9.14 -8.12
C LEU A 37 1.96 -10.53 -8.71
N LYS A 38 1.83 -11.60 -7.91
CA LYS A 38 1.93 -12.99 -8.38
C LYS A 38 0.87 -13.37 -9.42
N ARG A 39 -0.32 -12.76 -9.37
CA ARG A 39 -1.45 -13.08 -10.25
C ARG A 39 -1.57 -12.17 -11.46
N LEU A 40 -0.93 -11.00 -11.44
CA LEU A 40 -0.98 -10.06 -12.56
C LEU A 40 -0.11 -10.55 -13.72
N PRO A 41 -0.59 -10.47 -14.97
CA PRO A 41 0.22 -10.80 -16.13
C PRO A 41 1.46 -9.91 -16.15
N GLN A 42 2.61 -10.54 -16.46
CA GLN A 42 3.90 -9.87 -16.57
C GLN A 42 3.99 -9.17 -17.94
N ASP A 43 3.08 -8.23 -18.20
CA ASP A 43 3.15 -7.46 -19.44
C ASP A 43 4.41 -6.61 -19.40
N LYS A 44 5.25 -6.80 -20.42
CA LYS A 44 6.48 -6.03 -20.60
C LYS A 44 6.07 -4.57 -20.82
N VAL A 45 6.11 -3.77 -19.77
CA VAL A 45 5.91 -2.33 -19.88
C VAL A 45 7.09 -1.76 -20.69
N THR A 46 6.91 -1.61 -22.00
CA THR A 46 7.81 -0.84 -22.86
C THR A 46 7.61 0.64 -22.57
N ALA A 47 8.13 1.11 -21.44
CA ALA A 47 8.14 2.53 -21.13
C ALA A 47 9.30 3.18 -21.90
N THR A 48 8.99 4.00 -22.91
CA THR A 48 9.96 4.89 -23.53
C THR A 48 10.38 5.93 -22.48
N LEU A 49 11.55 5.75 -21.88
CA LEU A 49 12.06 6.62 -20.82
C LEU A 49 12.71 7.87 -21.43
N SER A 50 11.99 8.99 -21.42
CA SER A 50 12.61 10.31 -21.64
C SER A 50 13.47 10.70 -20.42
N LYS A 51 14.60 11.37 -20.64
CA LYS A 51 15.55 11.79 -19.57
C LYS A 51 14.87 12.58 -18.44
N SER A 52 13.93 13.46 -18.78
CA SER A 52 13.17 14.25 -17.79
C SER A 52 12.32 13.36 -16.87
N LYS A 53 11.68 12.33 -17.44
CA LYS A 53 10.85 11.37 -16.69
C LYS A 53 11.69 10.50 -15.75
N LEU A 54 12.93 10.20 -16.11
CA LEU A 54 13.86 9.43 -15.28
C LEU A 54 14.19 10.18 -13.98
N ILE A 55 14.55 11.47 -14.06
CA ILE A 55 14.88 12.29 -12.88
C ILE A 55 13.68 12.38 -11.93
N SER A 56 12.48 12.61 -12.47
CA SER A 56 11.24 12.64 -11.68
C SER A 56 10.97 11.29 -11.00
N ASN A 57 11.16 10.17 -11.71
CA ASN A 57 10.97 8.84 -11.13
C ASN A 57 11.96 8.54 -10.00
N VAL A 58 13.24 8.89 -10.17
CA VAL A 58 14.29 8.67 -9.16
C VAL A 58 14.02 9.52 -7.92
N THR A 59 13.64 10.78 -8.09
CA THR A 59 13.31 11.67 -6.96
C THR A 59 12.06 11.19 -6.22
N ALA A 60 11.02 10.72 -6.94
CA ALA A 60 9.85 10.11 -6.32
C ALA A 60 10.19 8.84 -5.53
N PHE A 61 11.01 7.96 -6.11
CA PHE A 61 11.48 6.75 -5.44
C PHE A 61 12.28 7.07 -4.17
N ALA A 62 13.23 8.01 -4.23
CA ALA A 62 14.02 8.43 -3.08
C ALA A 62 13.14 8.97 -1.96
N ARG A 63 12.11 9.79 -2.29
CA ARG A 63 11.13 10.28 -1.31
C ARG A 63 10.38 9.13 -0.64
N ILE A 64 9.97 8.11 -1.39
CA ILE A 64 9.28 6.93 -0.85
C ILE A 64 10.20 6.15 0.10
N ILE A 65 11.47 5.93 -0.28
CA ILE A 65 12.45 5.26 0.58
C ILE A 65 12.69 6.04 1.87
N VAL A 66 12.85 7.36 1.80
CA VAL A 66 13.00 8.20 3.00
C VAL A 66 11.76 8.13 3.88
N LYS A 67 10.57 8.30 3.28
CA LYS A 67 9.32 8.34 4.03
C LYS A 67 8.97 7.00 4.67
N LEU A 68 9.02 5.90 3.91
CA LEU A 68 8.59 4.57 4.36
C LEU A 68 9.71 3.75 4.99
N GLY A 69 10.93 3.90 4.50
CA GLY A 69 12.08 3.11 4.94
C GLY A 69 12.78 3.68 6.17
N LEU A 70 12.79 5.00 6.35
CA LEU A 70 13.48 5.66 7.46
C LEU A 70 12.52 6.28 8.47
N GLN A 71 11.54 7.07 8.04
CA GLN A 71 10.68 7.84 8.94
C GLN A 71 9.46 7.07 9.47
N ASP A 72 8.95 6.12 8.69
CA ASP A 72 7.68 5.47 9.03
C ASP A 72 7.80 4.48 10.21
N ARG A 73 6.72 4.40 11.00
CA ARG A 73 6.63 3.50 12.15
C ARG A 73 6.64 2.02 11.76
N ASP A 74 6.15 1.67 10.57
CA ASP A 74 6.08 0.30 10.07
C ASP A 74 7.18 -0.03 9.06
N ARG A 75 8.33 0.67 9.13
CA ARG A 75 9.48 0.45 8.23
C ARG A 75 9.92 -1.00 8.11
N LYS A 76 9.80 -1.82 9.18
CA LYS A 76 10.13 -3.25 9.14
C LYS A 76 9.30 -4.00 8.08
N ASN A 77 8.00 -3.74 8.05
CA ASN A 77 7.09 -4.35 7.08
C ASN A 77 7.39 -3.85 5.66
N PHE A 78 7.73 -2.57 5.52
CA PHE A 78 8.14 -1.99 4.23
C PHE A 78 9.42 -2.64 3.69
N TRP A 79 10.46 -2.80 4.51
CA TRP A 79 11.71 -3.44 4.08
C TRP A 79 11.53 -4.93 3.75
N ASN A 80 10.72 -5.65 4.53
CA ASN A 80 10.37 -7.04 4.22
C ASN A 80 9.64 -7.15 2.88
N TYR A 81 8.65 -6.30 2.66
CA TYR A 81 7.95 -6.20 1.37
C TYR A 81 8.90 -5.89 0.21
N LEU A 82 9.76 -4.89 0.37
CA LEU A 82 10.68 -4.46 -0.67
C LEU A 82 11.69 -5.56 -1.02
N TYR A 83 12.16 -6.30 -0.02
CA TYR A 83 13.02 -7.47 -0.20
C TYR A 83 12.32 -8.56 -1.03
N CYS A 84 11.09 -8.94 -0.67
CA CYS A 84 10.30 -9.91 -1.44
C CYS A 84 10.07 -9.46 -2.89
N VAL A 85 9.72 -8.18 -3.11
CA VAL A 85 9.56 -7.62 -4.46
C VAL A 85 10.85 -7.70 -5.26
N PHE A 86 12.00 -7.39 -4.63
CA PHE A 86 13.30 -7.44 -5.31
C PHE A 86 13.72 -8.86 -5.70
N LEU A 87 13.30 -9.88 -4.95
CA LEU A 87 13.58 -11.28 -5.29
C LEU A 87 12.61 -11.84 -6.32
N GLU A 88 11.30 -11.65 -6.14
CA GLU A 88 10.26 -12.38 -6.88
C GLU A 88 9.59 -11.54 -7.99
N HIS A 89 9.65 -10.21 -7.92
CA HIS A 89 8.82 -9.30 -8.74
C HIS A 89 9.59 -8.17 -9.43
N ARG A 90 10.85 -8.41 -9.85
CA ARG A 90 11.74 -7.39 -10.42
C ARG A 90 11.13 -6.61 -11.59
N ASN A 91 10.40 -7.29 -12.48
CA ASN A 91 9.77 -6.66 -13.65
C ASN A 91 8.60 -5.72 -13.28
N GLN A 92 8.03 -5.88 -12.08
CA GLN A 92 6.92 -5.09 -11.57
C GLN A 92 7.35 -4.12 -10.46
N PHE A 93 8.65 -3.88 -10.30
CA PHE A 93 9.20 -3.08 -9.21
C PHE A 93 8.59 -1.67 -9.14
N SER A 94 8.44 -0.98 -10.28
CA SER A 94 7.82 0.35 -10.33
C SER A 94 6.38 0.35 -9.82
N GLN A 95 5.60 -0.67 -10.19
CA GLN A 95 4.23 -0.86 -9.73
C GLN A 95 4.18 -1.19 -8.24
N ALA A 96 5.09 -2.05 -7.77
CA ALA A 96 5.23 -2.43 -6.37
C ALA A 96 5.56 -1.23 -5.47
N ILE A 97 6.44 -0.32 -5.92
CA ILE A 97 6.73 0.93 -5.21
C ILE A 97 5.51 1.85 -5.15
N ARG A 98 4.75 1.97 -6.25
CA ARG A 98 3.49 2.74 -6.26
C ARG A 98 2.48 2.16 -5.27
N LEU A 99 2.36 0.84 -5.22
CA LEU A 99 1.50 0.13 -4.26
C LEU A 99 1.95 0.37 -2.82
N ALA A 100 3.25 0.42 -2.53
CA ALA A 100 3.72 0.76 -1.20
C ALA A 100 3.33 2.18 -0.76
N ALA A 101 3.46 3.16 -1.65
CA ALA A 101 2.99 4.53 -1.38
C ALA A 101 1.48 4.57 -1.14
N MET A 102 0.68 3.86 -1.94
CA MET A 102 -0.77 3.77 -1.72
C MET A 102 -1.13 3.12 -0.39
N GLY A 103 -0.44 2.03 -0.02
CA GLY A 103 -0.63 1.37 1.28
C GLY A 103 -0.38 2.31 2.46
N TYR A 104 0.66 3.12 2.39
CA TYR A 104 0.92 4.17 3.38
C TYR A 104 -0.24 5.15 3.48
N HIS A 105 -0.72 5.68 2.36
CA HIS A 105 -1.85 6.62 2.37
C HIS A 105 -3.13 6.00 2.91
N PHE A 106 -3.46 4.76 2.51
CA PHE A 106 -4.65 4.08 3.03
C PHE A 106 -4.56 3.85 4.54
N ARG A 107 -3.39 3.46 5.04
CA ARG A 107 -3.16 3.32 6.47
C ARG A 107 -3.27 4.66 7.20
N SER A 108 -2.64 5.72 6.69
CA SER A 108 -2.75 7.06 7.26
C SER A 108 -4.19 7.57 7.31
N LEU A 109 -4.98 7.35 6.26
CA LEU A 109 -6.40 7.69 6.25
C LEU A 109 -7.18 6.86 7.29
N THR A 110 -6.96 5.56 7.32
CA THR A 110 -7.63 4.65 8.25
C THR A 110 -7.30 5.01 9.71
N ASP A 111 -6.04 5.33 10.00
CA ASP A 111 -5.60 5.81 11.31
C ASP A 111 -6.29 7.14 11.67
N ALA A 112 -6.35 8.10 10.75
CA ALA A 112 -6.94 9.41 10.98
C ALA A 112 -8.47 9.34 11.23
N TYR A 113 -9.19 8.48 10.52
CA TYR A 113 -10.65 8.40 10.63
C TYR A 113 -11.13 7.45 11.73
N PHE A 114 -10.39 6.39 12.04
CA PHE A 114 -10.87 5.31 12.91
C PHE A 114 -10.02 5.10 14.16
N LYS A 115 -8.74 5.44 14.15
CA LYS A 115 -7.84 5.22 15.30
C LYS A 115 -7.71 6.44 16.21
N SER A 116 -8.01 7.66 15.71
CA SER A 116 -7.99 8.89 16.52
C SER A 116 -9.25 9.11 17.38
N LYS A 117 -10.22 8.17 17.37
CA LYS A 117 -11.49 8.27 18.09
C LYS A 117 -11.73 7.12 19.07
N VAL A 118 -10.66 6.45 19.49
CA VAL A 118 -10.67 5.46 20.59
C VAL A 118 -9.79 6.00 21.70
#